data_AF-A0A1G1ZGJ7-F1
#
_entry.id   AF-A0A1G1ZGJ7-F1
#
_cell.length_a   1.000
_cell.length_b   1.000
_cell.length_c   1.000
_cell.angle_alpha   90.00
_cell.angle_beta   90.00
_cell.angle_gamma   90.00
#
_symmetry.space_group_name_H-M   'P 1'
#
loop_
_entity.id
_entity.type
_entity.pdbx_description
1 polymer ?
#
loop_
_entity_poly.entity_id
_entity_poly.type
_entity_poly.pdbx_seq_one_letter_code
_entity_poly.pdbx_strand_id
1 'polypeptide(L)'
;MEKALEIYNERYANREQSVYVWHATDGDNCSEDNNKLAGALMALCEITELIGICEIKPSSGLIADIPELRNLQKRFPHFVLTRISDKKEIRLALISFLNQRRGVAR
;
A
#
# COMPACT_ATOMS: atom_id res chain seq x y z
N MET A 1 -5.95 -6.66 -3.40
CA MET A 1 -5.99 -5.24 -3.85
C MET A 1 -7.06 -4.97 -4.88
N GLU A 2 -7.34 -5.90 -5.79
CA GLU A 2 -8.38 -5.74 -6.83
C GLU A 2 -9.76 -5.34 -6.25
N LYS A 3 -10.18 -5.94 -5.12
CA LYS A 3 -11.43 -5.57 -4.45
C LYS A 3 -11.48 -4.10 -4.00
N ALA A 4 -10.35 -3.53 -3.60
CA ALA A 4 -10.29 -2.12 -3.21
C ALA A 4 -10.50 -1.20 -4.42
N LEU A 5 -9.93 -1.56 -5.57
CA LEU A 5 -10.11 -0.83 -6.83
C LEU A 5 -11.56 -0.94 -7.34
N GLU A 6 -12.17 -2.12 -7.24
CA GLU A 6 -13.58 -2.35 -7.55
C GLU A 6 -14.49 -1.43 -6.70
N ILE A 7 -14.30 -1.43 -5.38
CA ILE A 7 -15.07 -0.59 -4.46
C ILE A 7 -14.88 0.90 -4.75
N TYR A 8 -13.65 1.33 -5.07
CA TYR A 8 -13.37 2.71 -5.47
C TYR A 8 -14.19 3.09 -6.72
N ASN A 9 -14.10 2.28 -7.76
CA ASN A 9 -14.78 2.55 -9.03
C ASN A 9 -16.30 2.57 -8.89
N GLU A 10 -16.87 1.66 -8.08
CA GLU A 10 -18.32 1.60 -7.87
C GLU A 10 -18.87 2.79 -7.07
N ARG A 11 -18.13 3.25 -6.05
CA ARG A 11 -18.71 4.13 -5.01
C ARG A 11 -18.14 5.54 -4.99
N TYR A 12 -16.95 5.74 -5.55
CA TYR A 12 -16.15 6.95 -5.31
C TYR A 12 -15.62 7.60 -6.60
N ALA A 13 -15.77 6.99 -7.77
CA ALA A 13 -15.22 7.48 -9.05
C ALA A 13 -15.60 8.94 -9.41
N ASN A 14 -16.73 9.45 -8.91
CA ASN A 14 -17.25 10.79 -9.21
C ASN A 14 -17.24 11.76 -8.02
N ARG A 15 -16.50 11.47 -6.94
CA ARG A 15 -16.44 12.33 -5.74
C ARG A 15 -15.05 12.93 -5.56
N GLU A 16 -14.97 14.24 -5.32
CA GLU A 16 -13.76 14.92 -4.85
C GLU A 16 -13.46 14.51 -3.40
N GLN A 17 -13.00 13.27 -3.19
CA GLN A 17 -12.62 12.76 -1.88
C GLN A 17 -11.18 12.26 -1.91
N SER A 18 -10.40 12.70 -0.92
CA SER A 18 -9.09 12.14 -0.65
C SER A 18 -9.20 10.65 -0.30
N VAL A 19 -8.71 9.77 -1.16
CA VAL A 19 -8.73 8.33 -0.92
C VAL A 19 -7.41 7.84 -0.36
N TYR A 20 -7.51 7.11 0.75
CA TYR A 20 -6.39 6.44 1.41
C TYR A 20 -6.56 4.94 1.41
N VAL A 21 -5.51 4.25 0.99
CA VAL A 21 -5.47 2.79 0.99
C VAL A 21 -4.40 2.34 1.98
N TRP A 22 -4.79 1.47 2.91
CA TRP A 22 -3.88 0.83 3.85
C TRP A 22 -4.15 -0.66 3.86
N HIS A 23 -3.09 -1.46 3.70
CA HIS A 23 -3.20 -2.91 3.74
C HIS A 23 -2.07 -3.51 4.56
N ALA A 24 -2.43 -4.32 5.55
CA ALA A 24 -1.48 -5.09 6.33
C ALA A 24 -1.52 -6.56 5.89
N THR A 25 -0.35 -7.17 5.73
CA THR A 25 -0.14 -8.53 5.25
C THR A 25 0.96 -9.19 6.07
N ASP A 26 0.86 -10.49 6.32
CA ASP A 26 1.88 -11.30 6.98
C ASP A 26 2.98 -11.78 6.03
N GLY A 27 2.98 -11.34 4.77
CA GLY A 27 4.06 -11.59 3.80
C GLY A 27 4.06 -12.99 3.19
N ASP A 28 3.08 -13.83 3.52
CA ASP A 28 2.99 -15.21 3.04
C ASP A 28 2.24 -15.26 1.69
N ASN A 29 2.87 -14.73 0.64
CA ASN A 29 2.33 -14.76 -0.73
C ASN A 29 3.16 -15.66 -1.65
N CYS A 30 2.47 -16.39 -2.55
CA CYS A 30 3.12 -17.07 -3.67
C CYS A 30 3.70 -16.04 -4.65
N SER A 31 4.95 -16.24 -5.10
CA SER A 31 5.66 -15.34 -6.03
C SER A 31 4.93 -15.14 -7.37
N GLU A 32 4.05 -16.06 -7.75
CA GLU A 32 3.25 -15.99 -8.97
C GLU A 32 2.25 -14.81 -8.97
N ASP A 33 1.82 -14.33 -7.80
CA ASP A 33 0.87 -13.22 -7.69
C ASP A 33 1.55 -11.84 -7.60
N ASN A 34 2.88 -11.78 -7.59
CA ASN A 34 3.63 -10.52 -7.49
C ASN A 34 3.29 -9.54 -8.62
N ASN A 35 3.12 -10.05 -9.85
CA ASN A 35 2.77 -9.22 -11.01
C ASN A 35 1.36 -8.63 -10.89
N LYS A 36 0.39 -9.41 -10.41
CA LYS A 36 -0.99 -8.93 -10.19
C LYS A 36 -1.03 -7.89 -9.09
N LEU A 37 -0.29 -8.14 -8.00
CA LEU A 37 -0.16 -7.20 -6.89
C LEU A 37 0.44 -5.87 -7.35
N ALA A 38 1.53 -5.91 -8.11
CA ALA A 38 2.18 -4.71 -8.65
C ALA A 38 1.26 -3.94 -9.60
N GLY A 39 0.53 -4.62 -10.49
CA GLY A 39 -0.44 -3.99 -11.38
C GLY A 39 -1.57 -3.28 -10.63
N ALA A 40 -2.16 -3.95 -9.64
CA ALA A 40 -3.21 -3.36 -8.82
C ALA A 40 -2.71 -2.17 -7.98
N LEU A 41 -1.51 -2.28 -7.40
CA LEU A 41 -0.89 -1.18 -6.65
C LEU A 41 -0.57 0.01 -7.55
N MET A 42 -0.12 -0.21 -8.78
CA MET A 42 0.11 0.86 -9.75
C MET A 42 -1.18 1.63 -10.04
N ALA A 43 -2.26 0.91 -10.36
CA ALA A 43 -3.57 1.53 -10.60
C ALA A 43 -4.07 2.32 -9.38
N LEU A 44 -3.90 1.78 -8.17
CA LEU A 44 -4.28 2.48 -6.94
C LEU A 44 -3.40 3.71 -6.67
N CYS A 45 -2.11 3.68 -6.98
CA CYS A 45 -1.22 4.84 -6.82
C CYS A 45 -1.65 6.03 -7.70
N GLU A 46 -2.26 5.77 -8.86
CA GLU A 46 -2.72 6.82 -9.79
C GLU A 46 -3.98 7.55 -9.30
N ILE A 47 -4.80 6.91 -8.46
CA ILE A 47 -6.09 7.45 -8.01
C ILE A 47 -6.14 7.80 -6.51
N THR A 48 -5.10 7.47 -5.74
CA THR A 48 -5.05 7.72 -4.30
C THR A 48 -4.04 8.81 -3.96
N GLU A 49 -4.36 9.58 -2.91
CA GLU A 49 -3.43 10.59 -2.37
C GLU A 49 -2.36 9.97 -1.47
N LEU A 50 -2.66 8.83 -0.86
CA LEU A 50 -1.74 8.11 0.00
C LEU A 50 -2.08 6.62 0.01
N ILE A 51 -1.09 5.78 -0.19
CA ILE A 51 -1.26 4.33 -0.21
C ILE A 51 -0.13 3.64 0.56
N GLY A 52 -0.50 2.70 1.43
CA GLY A 52 0.44 2.04 2.32
C GLY A 52 0.26 0.53 2.39
N ILE A 53 1.39 -0.18 2.33
CA ILE A 53 1.48 -1.61 2.62
C ILE A 53 2.29 -1.80 3.89
N CYS A 54 1.76 -2.60 4.81
CA CYS A 54 2.42 -2.97 6.06
C CYS A 54 2.67 -4.47 6.09
N GLU A 55 3.93 -4.87 6.10
CA GLU A 55 4.33 -6.27 6.21
C GLU A 55 4.61 -6.65 7.66
N ILE A 56 4.04 -7.75 8.14
CA ILE A 56 4.13 -8.23 9.52
C ILE A 56 4.97 -9.49 9.57
N LYS A 57 6.02 -9.53 10.40
CA LYS A 57 6.87 -10.71 10.63
C LYS A 57 7.45 -11.31 9.32
N PRO A 58 8.45 -10.64 8.72
CA PRO A 58 9.06 -11.13 7.49
C PRO A 58 9.88 -12.40 7.77
N SER A 59 9.26 -13.56 7.56
CA SER A 59 9.89 -14.85 7.86
C SER A 59 10.63 -15.41 6.63
N SER A 60 10.21 -15.03 5.42
CA SER A 60 10.76 -15.55 4.17
C SER A 60 10.30 -14.72 2.97
N GLY A 61 11.20 -13.95 2.37
CA GLY A 61 10.90 -13.12 1.20
C GLY A 61 10.09 -11.88 1.57
N LEU A 62 10.56 -10.72 1.15
CA LEU A 62 9.98 -9.44 1.54
C LEU A 62 9.13 -8.89 0.42
N ILE A 63 7.92 -8.45 0.74
CA ILE A 63 7.12 -7.64 -0.20
C ILE A 63 7.91 -6.39 -0.61
N ALA A 64 8.66 -5.81 0.33
CA ALA A 64 9.55 -4.69 0.03
C ALA A 64 10.75 -5.06 -0.87
N ASP A 65 11.07 -6.35 -1.05
CA ASP A 65 12.14 -6.79 -1.94
C ASP A 65 11.65 -7.14 -3.35
N ILE A 66 10.33 -7.12 -3.58
CA ILE A 66 9.76 -7.24 -4.93
C ILE A 66 10.23 -6.03 -5.76
N PRO A 67 11.02 -6.24 -6.84
CA PRO A 67 11.60 -5.14 -7.64
C PRO A 67 10.54 -4.16 -8.17
N GLU A 68 9.38 -4.68 -8.57
CA GLU A 68 8.26 -3.92 -9.08
C GLU A 68 7.73 -2.94 -8.03
N LEU A 69 7.62 -3.37 -6.76
CA LEU A 69 7.13 -2.51 -5.68
C LEU A 69 8.17 -1.45 -5.29
N ARG A 70 9.46 -1.78 -5.34
CA ARG A 70 10.53 -0.78 -5.17
C ARG A 70 10.49 0.27 -6.27
N ASN A 71 10.22 -0.13 -7.52
CA ASN A 71 10.08 0.80 -8.63
C ASN A 71 8.84 1.70 -8.47
N LEU A 72 7.72 1.15 -7.99
CA LEU A 72 6.55 1.94 -7.64
C LEU A 72 6.86 2.95 -6.54
N GLN A 73 7.58 2.56 -5.48
CA GLN A 73 7.94 3.47 -4.39
C GLN A 73 8.83 4.64 -4.85
N LYS A 74 9.71 4.41 -5.82
CA LYS A 74 10.51 5.49 -6.45
C LYS A 74 9.65 6.42 -7.31
N ARG A 75 8.65 5.87 -8.00
CA ARG A 75 7.78 6.62 -8.92
C ARG A 75 6.71 7.43 -8.17
N PHE A 76 6.23 6.91 -7.04
CA PHE A 76 5.12 7.47 -6.28
C PHE A 76 5.56 7.71 -4.83
N PRO A 77 5.99 8.94 -4.47
CA PRO A 77 6.45 9.26 -3.11
C PRO A 77 5.37 9.09 -2.03
N HIS A 78 4.08 9.09 -2.43
CA HIS A 78 2.93 8.83 -1.57
C HIS A 78 2.62 7.34 -1.40
N PHE A 79 3.41 6.46 -2.02
CA PHE A 79 3.39 5.02 -1.79
C PHE A 79 4.38 4.64 -0.68
N VAL A 80 3.84 4.09 0.40
CA VAL A 80 4.58 3.81 1.63
C VAL A 80 4.65 2.31 1.87
N LEU A 81 5.87 1.78 1.97
CA LEU A 81 6.12 0.43 2.45
C LEU A 81 6.59 0.49 3.90
N THR A 82 5.86 -0.15 4.80
CA THR A 82 6.18 -0.25 6.23
C THR A 82 6.37 -1.71 6.61
N ARG A 83 7.26 -1.97 7.55
CA ARG A 83 7.51 -3.29 8.11
C ARG A 83 7.39 -3.22 9.62
N ILE A 84 6.72 -4.23 10.19
CA ILE A 84 6.58 -4.40 11.63
C ILE A 84 6.93 -5.83 12.04
N SER A 85 7.36 -5.99 13.29
CA SER A 85 7.77 -7.29 13.84
C SER A 85 6.64 -7.99 14.60
N ASP A 86 5.62 -7.26 15.03
CA ASP A 86 4.45 -7.80 15.73
C ASP A 86 3.14 -7.15 15.26
N LYS A 87 2.05 -7.94 15.21
CA LYS A 87 0.70 -7.46 14.86
C LYS A 87 0.21 -6.33 15.78
N LYS A 88 0.73 -6.26 17.02
CA LYS A 88 0.44 -5.16 17.95
C LYS A 88 0.90 -3.80 17.44
N GLU A 89 1.89 -3.76 16.54
CA GLU A 89 2.46 -2.54 16.00
C GLU A 89 1.65 -1.98 14.81
N ILE A 90 0.68 -2.72 14.26
CA ILE A 90 -0.14 -2.27 13.10
C ILE A 90 -0.75 -0.89 13.36
N ARG A 91 -1.25 -0.66 14.58
CA ARG A 91 -1.86 0.63 14.95
C ARG A 91 -0.85 1.77 14.88
N LEU A 92 0.37 1.55 15.38
CA LEU A 92 1.43 2.54 15.34
C LEU A 92 1.89 2.80 13.90
N ALA A 93 2.00 1.74 13.09
CA ALA A 93 2.31 1.83 11.67
C ALA A 93 1.25 2.63 10.90
N LEU A 94 -0.04 2.40 11.16
CA LEU A 94 -1.12 3.18 10.56
C LEU A 94 -1.06 4.66 10.95
N ILE A 95 -0.78 4.97 12.21
CA ILE A 95 -0.62 6.36 12.68
C ILE A 95 0.57 7.02 11.97
N SER A 96 1.70 6.32 11.87
CA SER A 96 2.90 6.79 11.16
C SER A 96 2.60 7.06 9.68
N PHE A 97 1.91 6.14 9.02
CA PHE A 97 1.44 6.27 7.64
C PHE A 97 0.58 7.52 7.44
N LEU A 98 -0.47 7.71 8.25
CA LEU A 98 -1.35 8.88 8.13
C LEU A 98 -0.62 10.20 8.39
N ASN A 99 0.40 10.20 9.25
CA ASN A 99 1.22 11.38 9.50
C ASN A 99 2.09 11.76 8.30
N GLN A 100 2.39 10.85 7.36
CA GLN A 100 3.12 11.22 6.14
C GLN A 100 2.36 12.23 5.29
N ARG A 101 1.01 12.20 5.32
CA ARG A 101 0.18 13.23 4.65
C ARG A 101 0.54 14.65 5.11
N ARG A 102 0.88 14.83 6.39
CA ARG A 102 1.23 16.15 6.94
C ARG A 102 2.53 16.71 6.35
N GLY A 103 3.44 15.85 5.86
CA GLY A 103 4.66 16.24 5.17
C GLY A 103 4.55 16.29 3.64
N VAL A 104 3.48 15.72 3.07
CA VAL A 104 3.23 15.61 1.62
C VAL A 104 2.11 16.57 1.16
N ALA A 105 1.68 17.49 2.03
CA ALA A 105 0.72 18.53 1.66
C ALA A 105 1.29 19.38 0.50
N ARG A 106 0.72 19.19 -0.70
CA ARG A 106 0.86 20.09 -1.84
C ARG A 106 0.16 21.42 -1.57
#